data_AF-A0A1J4Z8C4-F1
#
_entry.id   AF-A0A1J4Z8C4-F1
#
_cell.length_a   1.000
_cell.length_b   1.000
_cell.length_c   1.000
_cell.angle_alpha   90.00
_cell.angle_beta   90.00
_cell.angle_gamma   90.00
#
_symmetry.space_group_name_H-M   'P 1'
#
loop_
_entity.id
_entity.type
_entity.pdbx_description
1 polymer ?
#
loop_
_entity_poly.entity_id
_entity_poly.type
_entity_poly.pdbx_seq_one_letter_code
_entity_poly.pdbx_strand_id
1 'polypeptide(L)'
;MTARAQADVGRLHRFLVEKDIQTAKRAVLAIRDALVPLRQSPEIGRPVEDHPGLRELVIEFGASGYLAMYRFEPALDTVSILAIKHQLEDDYT
;
A
#
# COMPACT_ATOMS: atom_id res chain seq x y z
N MET A 1 0.68 8.83 -5.86
CA MET A 1 1.26 8.42 -4.56
C MET A 1 1.82 9.66 -3.89
N THR A 2 1.65 9.80 -2.58
CA THR A 2 2.29 10.86 -1.79
C THR A 2 3.79 10.60 -1.63
N ALA A 3 4.55 11.62 -1.22
CA ALA A 3 5.97 11.47 -0.87
C ALA A 3 6.18 10.45 0.26
N ARG A 4 5.26 10.38 1.23
CA ARG A 4 5.27 9.37 2.30
C ARG A 4 5.18 7.96 1.73
N ALA A 5 4.19 7.68 0.88
CA ALA A 5 4.02 6.36 0.27
C ALA A 5 5.24 5.94 -0.58
N GLN A 6 5.87 6.87 -1.30
CA GLN A 6 7.11 6.60 -2.03
C GLN A 6 8.28 6.25 -1.09
N ALA A 7 8.43 7.01 0.01
CA ALA A 7 9.44 6.74 1.01
C ALA A 7 9.23 5.38 1.69
N ASP A 8 7.98 4.99 1.94
CA ASP A 8 7.61 3.70 2.52
C ASP A 8 8.08 2.53 1.64
N VAL A 9 7.76 2.57 0.34
CA VAL A 9 8.23 1.57 -0.64
C VAL A 9 9.76 1.53 -0.69
N GLY A 10 10.42 2.69 -0.64
CA GLY A 10 11.89 2.76 -0.62
C GLY A 10 12.53 2.20 0.64
N ARG A 11 11.91 2.38 1.82
CA ARG A 11 12.37 1.75 3.08
C ARG A 11 12.19 0.24 3.03
N LEU A 12 11.03 -0.23 2.59
CA LEU A 12 10.73 -1.65 2.43
C LEU A 12 11.72 -2.33 1.47
N HIS A 13 11.96 -1.72 0.31
CA HIS A 13 12.89 -2.26 -0.67
C HIS A 13 14.30 -2.39 -0.09
N ARG A 14 14.81 -1.37 0.61
CA ARG A 14 16.14 -1.45 1.26
C ARG A 14 16.21 -2.57 2.30
N PHE A 15 15.23 -2.66 3.17
CA PHE A 15 15.15 -3.72 4.19
C PHE A 15 15.17 -5.13 3.58
N LEU A 16 14.46 -5.32 2.45
CA LEU A 16 14.43 -6.62 1.78
C LEU A 16 15.70 -6.90 0.98
N VAL A 17 16.32 -5.90 0.35
CA VAL A 17 17.58 -6.09 -0.41
C VAL A 17 18.70 -6.59 0.49
N GLU A 18 18.76 -6.14 1.74
CA GLU A 18 19.74 -6.63 2.73
C GLU A 18 19.61 -8.14 3.00
N LYS A 19 18.43 -8.72 2.76
CA LYS A 19 18.15 -10.15 2.98
C LYS A 19 18.19 -10.95 1.67
N ASP A 20 17.43 -10.50 0.67
CA ASP A 20 17.34 -11.11 -0.65
C ASP A 20 16.78 -10.10 -1.68
N ILE A 21 17.62 -9.74 -2.64
CA ILE A 21 17.27 -8.83 -3.75
C ILE A 21 16.11 -9.33 -4.61
N GLN A 22 15.92 -10.65 -4.76
CA GLN A 22 14.82 -11.18 -5.56
C GLN A 22 13.50 -11.01 -4.82
N THR A 23 13.48 -11.24 -3.50
CA THR A 23 12.33 -10.95 -2.66
C THR A 23 11.98 -9.46 -2.65
N ALA A 24 12.98 -8.57 -2.59
CA ALA A 24 12.74 -7.12 -2.70
C ALA A 24 12.04 -6.72 -4.02
N LYS A 25 12.50 -7.27 -5.15
CA LYS A 25 11.88 -7.02 -6.46
C LYS A 25 10.44 -7.55 -6.51
N ARG A 26 10.20 -8.77 -6.02
CA ARG A 26 8.86 -9.36 -5.98
C ARG A 26 7.91 -8.56 -5.09
N ALA A 27 8.37 -8.02 -3.96
CA ALA A 27 7.56 -7.18 -3.08
C ALA A 27 7.08 -5.90 -3.77
N VAL A 28 8.00 -5.19 -4.45
CA VAL A 28 7.66 -3.96 -5.19
C VAL A 28 6.67 -4.26 -6.32
N LEU A 29 6.84 -5.38 -7.03
CA LEU A 29 5.90 -5.81 -8.06
C LEU A 29 4.52 -6.12 -7.49
N ALA A 30 4.45 -6.89 -6.39
CA ALA A 30 3.18 -7.20 -5.73
C ALA A 30 2.43 -5.94 -5.28
N ILE A 31 3.14 -4.98 -4.70
CA ILE A 31 2.57 -3.68 -4.33
C ILE A 31 2.02 -2.97 -5.56
N ARG A 32 2.84 -2.83 -6.63
CA ARG A 32 2.41 -2.12 -7.84
C ARG A 32 1.18 -2.76 -8.46
N ASP A 33 1.19 -4.08 -8.60
CA ASP A 33 0.13 -4.82 -9.28
C ASP A 33 -1.17 -4.77 -8.47
N ALA A 34 -1.10 -4.78 -7.14
CA ALA A 34 -2.28 -4.59 -6.28
C ALA A 34 -2.88 -3.18 -6.37
N LEU A 35 -2.09 -2.16 -6.74
CA LEU A 35 -2.59 -0.79 -6.91
C LEU A 35 -3.25 -0.55 -8.28
N VAL A 36 -3.00 -1.41 -9.29
CA VAL A 36 -3.56 -1.24 -10.65
C VAL A 36 -5.10 -1.25 -10.67
N PRO A 37 -5.79 -2.19 -9.99
CA PRO A 37 -7.25 -2.23 -9.98
C PRO A 37 -7.93 -0.98 -9.39
N LEU A 38 -7.22 -0.22 -8.53
CA LEU A 38 -7.79 0.99 -7.91
C LEU A 38 -8.17 2.06 -8.94
N ARG A 39 -7.66 1.99 -10.17
CA ARG A 39 -8.05 2.89 -11.27
C ARG A 39 -9.48 2.64 -11.77
N GLN A 40 -10.00 1.44 -11.59
CA GLN A 40 -11.30 1.02 -12.10
C GLN A 40 -12.29 0.69 -10.97
N SER A 41 -11.77 0.26 -9.82
CA SER A 41 -12.57 -0.14 -8.68
C SER A 41 -11.92 0.42 -7.40
N PRO A 42 -12.00 1.74 -7.18
CA PRO A 42 -11.43 2.38 -5.99
C PRO A 42 -12.13 1.95 -4.69
N GLU A 43 -13.30 1.32 -4.75
CA GLU A 43 -14.04 0.82 -3.59
C GLU A 43 -13.58 -0.56 -3.05
N ILE A 44 -12.66 -1.27 -3.72
CA ILE A 44 -12.23 -2.63 -3.33
C ILE A 44 -11.54 -2.69 -1.97
N GLY A 45 -10.92 -1.59 -1.53
CA GLY A 45 -10.31 -1.50 -0.21
C GLY A 45 -11.38 -1.42 0.88
N ARG A 46 -11.04 -1.95 2.06
CA ARG A 46 -11.87 -1.86 3.26
C ARG A 46 -11.97 -0.39 3.70
N PRO A 47 -13.18 0.16 3.91
CA PRO A 47 -13.31 1.50 4.46
C PRO A 47 -12.77 1.57 5.88
N VAL A 48 -12.09 2.66 6.21
CA VAL A 48 -11.68 2.96 7.59
C VAL A 48 -12.84 3.66 8.30
N GLU A 49 -13.26 3.09 9.43
CA GLU A 49 -14.34 3.65 10.26
C GLU A 49 -13.98 5.08 10.71
N ASP A 50 -15.00 5.95 10.81
CA ASP A 50 -14.86 7.37 11.17
C ASP A 50 -13.96 8.24 10.26
N HIS A 51 -13.45 7.68 9.15
CA HIS A 51 -12.61 8.41 8.20
C HIS A 51 -13.17 8.33 6.76
N PRO A 52 -14.11 9.22 6.39
CA PRO A 52 -14.72 9.23 5.06
C PRO A 52 -13.69 9.28 3.92
N GLY A 53 -13.85 8.37 2.96
CA GLY A 53 -12.98 8.26 1.79
C GLY A 53 -11.64 7.55 2.05
N LEU A 54 -11.27 7.30 3.32
CA LEU A 54 -10.06 6.56 3.67
C LEU A 54 -10.32 5.05 3.60
N ARG A 55 -9.41 4.32 2.97
CA ARG A 55 -9.55 2.88 2.73
C ARG A 55 -8.21 2.16 2.84
N GLU A 56 -8.29 0.90 3.22
CA GLU A 56 -7.18 -0.01 3.38
C GLU A 56 -7.26 -1.13 2.34
N LEU A 57 -6.20 -1.30 1.56
CA LEU A 57 -6.04 -2.43 0.66
C LEU A 57 -5.00 -3.39 1.25
N VAL A 58 -5.44 -4.61 1.55
CA VAL A 58 -4.54 -5.72 1.92
C VAL A 58 -3.90 -6.28 0.65
N ILE A 59 -2.58 -6.41 0.68
CA ILE A 59 -1.76 -6.89 -0.43
C ILE A 59 -1.04 -8.15 0.05
N GLU A 60 -1.47 -9.30 -0.45
CA GLU A 60 -0.88 -10.58 -0.06
C GLU A 60 0.57 -10.70 -0.58
N PHE A 61 1.50 -10.96 0.34
CA PHE A 61 2.90 -11.19 0.00
C PHE A 61 3.65 -11.91 1.12
N GLY A 62 4.30 -13.04 0.82
CA GLY A 62 5.03 -13.80 1.83
C GLY A 62 4.12 -14.27 2.97
N ALA A 63 4.60 -14.19 4.22
CA ALA A 63 3.87 -14.67 5.39
C ALA A 63 2.83 -13.68 5.95
N SER A 64 2.97 -12.39 5.64
CA SER A 64 2.19 -11.35 6.32
C SER A 64 1.80 -10.16 5.46
N GLY A 65 2.16 -10.09 4.19
CA GLY A 65 1.66 -9.08 3.27
C GLY A 65 2.01 -7.62 3.59
N TYR A 66 1.37 -6.74 2.83
CA TYR A 66 1.42 -5.29 2.97
C TYR A 66 0.01 -4.71 3.11
N LEU A 67 -0.06 -3.51 3.66
CA LEU A 67 -1.26 -2.69 3.73
C LEU A 67 -1.00 -1.38 2.98
N ALA A 68 -1.80 -1.08 1.97
CA ALA A 68 -1.82 0.23 1.33
C ALA A 68 -2.98 1.05 1.87
N MET A 69 -2.66 2.16 2.52
CA MET A 69 -3.64 3.15 2.93
C MET A 69 -3.84 4.14 1.78
N TYR A 70 -5.08 4.31 1.33
CA TYR A 70 -5.41 5.25 0.26
C TYR A 70 -6.69 6.03 0.55
N ARG A 71 -6.82 7.17 -0.12
CA ARG A 71 -8.04 7.96 -0.14
C ARG A 71 -8.67 7.89 -1.52
N PHE A 72 -9.96 7.63 -1.57
CA PHE A 72 -10.77 7.80 -2.77
C PHE A 72 -11.64 9.04 -2.61
N GLU A 73 -11.58 9.94 -3.59
CA GLU A 73 -12.36 11.17 -3.66
C GLU A 73 -13.34 11.08 -4.83
N PRO A 74 -14.61 10.66 -4.61
CA PRO A 74 -15.56 10.40 -5.70
C PRO A 74 -15.83 11.62 -6.57
N ALA A 75 -15.82 12.82 -5.98
CA ALA A 75 -16.04 14.08 -6.70
C ALA A 75 -14.93 14.38 -7.73
N LEU A 76 -13.73 13.83 -7.53
CA LEU A 76 -12.56 14.05 -8.39
C LEU A 76 -12.16 12.79 -9.16
N ASP A 77 -12.89 11.67 -8.98
CA ASP A 77 -12.53 10.34 -9.48
C ASP A 77 -11.04 10.00 -9.28
N THR A 78 -10.52 10.35 -8.09
CA THR A 78 -9.09 10.33 -7.80
C THR A 78 -8.78 9.41 -6.63
N VAL A 79 -7.73 8.58 -6.81
CA VAL A 79 -7.15 7.73 -5.77
C VAL A 79 -5.78 8.24 -5.37
N SER A 80 -5.64 8.56 -4.09
CA SER A 80 -4.39 9.03 -3.47
C SER A 80 -3.84 7.98 -2.52
N ILE A 81 -2.75 7.31 -2.90
CA ILE A 81 -2.04 6.39 -2.00
C ILE A 81 -1.25 7.21 -0.97
N LEU A 82 -1.59 7.03 0.30
CA LEU A 82 -1.11 7.84 1.43
C LEU A 82 0.09 7.20 2.12
N ALA A 83 0.06 5.88 2.32
CA ALA A 83 1.11 5.12 2.98
C ALA A 83 1.08 3.65 2.55
N ILE A 84 2.23 2.98 2.64
CA ILE A 84 2.35 1.53 2.47
C ILE A 84 3.10 0.98 3.68
N LYS A 85 2.61 -0.10 4.28
CA LYS A 85 3.22 -0.70 5.47
C LYS A 85 3.28 -2.22 5.33
N HIS A 86 4.25 -2.87 5.95
CA HIS A 86 4.19 -4.31 6.14
C HIS A 86 3.18 -4.64 7.25
N GLN A 87 2.36 -5.69 7.14
CA GLN A 87 1.27 -5.88 8.14
C GLN A 87 1.78 -6.26 9.54
N LEU A 88 3.05 -6.68 9.67
CA LEU A 88 3.72 -6.92 10.96
C LEU A 88 4.55 -5.71 11.46
N GLU A 89 4.62 -4.62 10.69
CA GLU A 89 5.20 -3.36 11.18
C GLU A 89 4.12 -2.62 11.97
N ASP A 90 4.16 -2.80 13.30
CA ASP A 90 3.23 -2.29 14.30
C ASP A 90 3.39 -0.77 14.57
N ASP A 91 3.56 0.06 13.55
CA ASP A 91 3.72 1.52 13.76
C ASP A 91 2.37 2.24 13.66
N TYR A 92 1.56 2.09 14.71
CA TYR A 92 0.68 3.14 15.23
C TYR A 92 1.34 3.74 16.49
N THR A 93 2.40 4.52 16.30
CA THR A 93 2.87 5.48 17.31
C THR A 93 3.08 6.84 16.65
#